data_AF-A0A5C7WF51-F1
#
_entry.id   AF-A0A5C7WF51-F1
#
_cell.length_a   1.000
_cell.length_b   1.000
_cell.length_c   1.000
_cell.angle_alpha   90.00
_cell.angle_beta   90.00
_cell.angle_gamma   90.00
#
_symmetry.space_group_name_H-M   'P 1'
#
loop_
_entity.id
_entity.type
_entity.pdbx_description
1 polymer ?
#
loop_
_entity_poly.entity_id
_entity_poly.type
_entity_poly.pdbx_seq_one_letter_code
_entity_poly.pdbx_strand_id
1 'polypeptide(L)'
;GYCTVGNFGADTRMDYTIIGREVNLASRLESSSEAGEILISHETYSLIKDLIMCRDKGQITVKGFSRPVQIYQVVDHRRDLGARSSYVEHELPGFSMYLDTNGIQNYDKEKVIQALSQAAEKLRDKVIL
;
A
#
# COMPACT_ATOMS: atom_id res chain seq x y z
N GLY A 1 9.56 5.69 11.37
CA GLY A 1 10.88 6.31 11.42
C GLY A 1 11.43 6.35 12.85
N TYR A 2 12.17 7.40 13.21
CA TYR A 2 12.81 7.53 14.52
C TYR A 2 11.86 8.11 15.59
N CYS A 3 11.90 7.54 16.79
CA CYS A 3 11.14 7.96 17.96
C CYS A 3 12.05 8.05 19.18
N THR A 4 11.66 8.85 20.18
CA THR A 4 12.29 8.84 21.50
C THR A 4 11.56 7.83 22.38
N VAL A 5 12.31 6.93 23.02
CA VAL A 5 11.78 5.86 23.87
C VAL A 5 12.30 6.04 25.29
N GLY A 6 11.45 5.86 26.29
CA GLY A 6 11.86 6.00 27.69
C GLY A 6 10.71 5.96 28.68
N ASN A 7 11.01 6.22 29.95
CA ASN A 7 10.01 6.43 30.99
C ASN A 7 9.57 7.90 30.95
N PHE A 8 8.27 8.11 30.73
CA PHE A 8 7.66 9.43 30.70
C PHE A 8 6.49 9.49 31.69
N GLY A 9 6.36 10.58 32.43
CA GLY A 9 5.27 10.76 33.38
C GLY A 9 5.67 11.66 34.56
N ALA A 10 4.78 11.75 35.54
CA ALA A 10 5.07 12.43 36.80
C ALA A 10 5.78 11.46 37.76
N ASP A 11 6.42 11.97 38.80
CA ASP A 11 7.15 11.15 39.79
C ASP A 11 6.29 10.03 40.41
N THR A 12 4.99 10.26 40.55
CA THR A 12 4.04 9.30 41.11
C THR A 12 3.42 8.36 40.08
N ARG A 13 3.61 8.61 38.78
CA ARG A 13 3.08 7.79 37.68
C ARG A 13 3.93 7.95 36.43
N MET A 14 4.78 6.95 36.20
CA MET A 14 5.59 6.83 34.99
C MET A 14 5.11 5.68 34.11
N ASP A 15 5.10 5.92 32.80
CA ASP A 15 4.83 4.93 31.77
C ASP A 15 6.04 4.78 30.85
N TYR A 16 6.46 3.55 30.57
CA TYR A 16 7.48 3.30 29.54
C TYR A 16 6.81 3.37 28.17
N THR A 17 7.13 4.40 27.40
CA THR A 17 6.42 4.70 26.15
C THR A 17 7.33 5.38 25.13
N ILE A 18 6.77 5.61 23.94
CA ILE A 18 7.42 6.29 22.83
C ILE A 18 6.75 7.62 22.55
N ILE A 19 7.55 8.64 22.23
CA ILE A 19 7.06 9.95 21.80
C ILE A 19 7.82 10.37 20.54
N GLY A 20 7.17 11.17 19.70
CA GLY A 20 7.82 11.75 18.54
C GLY A 20 6.88 12.05 17.39
N ARG A 21 7.46 12.68 16.36
CA ARG A 21 6.75 13.04 15.12
C ARG A 21 6.16 11.82 14.42
N GLU A 22 6.88 10.70 14.41
CA GLU A 22 6.45 9.45 13.77
C GLU A 22 5.26 8.79 14.49
N VAL A 23 5.19 8.91 15.82
CA VAL A 23 4.04 8.46 16.61
C VAL A 23 2.79 9.26 16.23
N ASN A 24 2.96 10.57 16.08
CA ASN A 24 1.87 11.44 15.63
C ASN A 24 1.45 11.11 14.18
N LEU A 25 2.38 10.80 13.28
CA LEU A 25 2.05 10.38 11.91
C LEU A 25 1.17 9.14 11.91
N ALA A 26 1.55 8.11 12.67
CA ALA A 26 0.78 6.87 12.76
C ALA A 26 -0.67 7.13 13.23
N SER A 27 -0.85 7.97 14.27
CA SER A 27 -2.19 8.38 14.72
C SER A 27 -2.97 9.10 13.62
N ARG A 28 -2.33 9.94 12.80
CA ARG A 28 -3.03 10.67 11.72
C ARG A 28 -3.38 9.78 10.54
N LEU A 29 -2.56 8.77 10.23
CA LEU A 29 -2.88 7.77 9.21
C LEU A 29 -4.10 6.96 9.62
N GLU A 30 -4.17 6.52 10.88
CA GLU A 30 -5.34 5.83 11.43
C GLU A 30 -6.59 6.71 11.34
N SER A 31 -6.53 7.97 11.78
CA SER A 31 -7.70 8.85 11.73
C SER A 31 -8.12 9.26 10.31
N SER A 32 -7.25 9.04 9.31
CA SER A 32 -7.56 9.30 7.89
C SER A 32 -8.03 8.05 7.15
N SER A 33 -8.04 6.88 7.81
CA SER A 33 -8.45 5.62 7.21
C SER A 33 -9.96 5.44 7.23
N GLU A 34 -10.49 4.78 6.22
CA GLU A 34 -11.88 4.34 6.20
C GLU A 34 -12.08 3.09 7.07
N ALA A 35 -13.34 2.76 7.40
CA ALA A 35 -13.64 1.57 8.18
C ALA A 35 -13.16 0.29 7.45
N GLY A 36 -12.31 -0.50 8.10
CA GLY A 36 -11.71 -1.70 7.52
C GLY A 36 -10.48 -1.43 6.64
N GLU A 37 -10.04 -0.18 6.54
CA GLU A 37 -8.83 0.20 5.83
C GLU A 37 -7.62 0.24 6.78
N ILE A 38 -6.46 -0.20 6.27
CA ILE A 38 -5.19 -0.10 6.98
C ILE A 38 -4.25 0.76 6.12
N LEU A 39 -4.00 1.99 6.56
CA LEU A 39 -3.09 2.91 5.90
C LEU A 39 -1.69 2.85 6.51
N ILE A 40 -0.68 2.86 5.63
CA ILE A 40 0.73 2.89 6.00
C ILE A 40 1.46 4.00 5.23
N SER A 41 2.56 4.49 5.81
CA SER A 41 3.45 5.43 5.13
C SER A 41 4.36 4.73 4.12
N HIS A 42 4.99 5.52 3.26
CA HIS A 42 5.98 5.03 2.30
C HIS A 42 7.17 4.31 2.94
N GLU A 43 7.63 4.75 4.11
CA GLU A 43 8.73 4.11 4.84
C GLU A 43 8.35 2.69 5.25
N THR A 44 7.13 2.50 5.78
CA THR A 44 6.65 1.16 6.13
C THR A 44 6.45 0.30 4.89
N TYR A 45 5.83 0.85 3.83
CA TYR A 45 5.67 0.15 2.56
C TYR A 45 7.00 -0.35 2.00
N SER A 46 8.03 0.49 1.98
CA SER A 46 9.35 0.16 1.44
C SER A 46 10.01 -1.03 2.15
N LEU A 47 9.67 -1.27 3.42
CA LEU A 47 10.19 -2.39 4.21
C LEU A 47 9.39 -3.68 4.03
N ILE A 48 8.09 -3.59 3.71
CA ILE A 48 7.19 -4.75 3.68
C ILE A 48 6.71 -5.15 2.29
N LYS A 49 6.95 -4.33 1.26
CA LYS A 49 6.41 -4.50 -0.10
C LYS A 49 6.67 -5.88 -0.71
N ASP A 50 7.73 -6.57 -0.32
CA ASP A 50 8.07 -7.88 -0.85
C ASP A 50 7.21 -9.02 -0.25
N LEU A 51 6.60 -8.78 0.91
CA LEU A 51 5.83 -9.76 1.68
C LEU A 51 4.33 -9.42 1.77
N ILE A 52 4.00 -8.13 1.72
CA ILE A 52 2.66 -7.60 1.89
C ILE A 52 2.27 -6.83 0.65
N MET A 53 1.13 -7.19 0.08
CA MET A 53 0.53 -6.50 -1.03
C MET A 53 -0.08 -5.19 -0.54
N CYS A 54 0.26 -4.09 -1.19
CA CYS A 54 -0.26 -2.76 -0.87
C CYS A 54 -0.72 -2.04 -2.13
N ARG A 55 -1.76 -1.20 -2.01
CA ARG A 55 -2.27 -0.34 -3.07
C ARG A 55 -1.85 1.10 -2.80
N ASP A 56 -1.31 1.79 -3.82
CA ASP A 56 -1.04 3.22 -3.75
C ASP A 56 -2.35 4.01 -3.59
N LYS A 57 -2.44 4.85 -2.54
CA LYS A 57 -3.59 5.73 -2.25
C LYS A 57 -3.25 7.22 -2.42
N GLY A 58 -2.14 7.52 -3.07
CA GLY A 58 -1.64 8.86 -3.31
C GLY A 58 -1.06 9.50 -2.05
N GLN A 59 -1.23 10.81 -1.93
CA GLN A 59 -0.64 11.61 -0.86
C GLN A 59 -1.71 12.33 -0.06
N ILE A 60 -1.50 12.42 1.25
CA ILE A 60 -2.35 13.19 2.16
C ILE A 60 -1.58 14.31 2.83
N THR A 61 -2.26 15.43 3.06
CA THR A 61 -1.69 16.54 3.85
C THR A 61 -1.98 16.29 5.32
N VAL A 62 -0.92 16.09 6.11
CA VAL A 62 -1.03 15.79 7.53
C VAL A 62 -0.62 17.00 8.36
N LYS A 63 -1.43 17.39 9.34
CA LYS A 63 -1.09 18.50 10.26
C LYS A 63 0.25 18.24 10.95
N GLY A 64 1.16 19.20 10.87
CA GLY A 64 2.52 19.08 11.41
C GLY A 64 3.56 18.53 10.44
N PHE A 65 3.16 18.19 9.21
CA PHE A 65 4.05 17.80 8.12
C PHE A 65 4.01 18.88 7.04
N SER A 66 5.18 19.42 6.69
CA SER A 66 5.32 20.48 5.67
C SER A 66 5.16 19.98 4.24
N ARG A 67 5.36 18.67 4.02
CA ARG A 67 5.18 18.01 2.72
C ARG A 67 4.05 17.00 2.83
N PRO A 68 3.24 16.81 1.77
CA PRO A 68 2.31 15.71 1.71
C PRO A 68 3.01 14.37 1.93
N VAL A 69 2.34 13.47 2.63
CA VAL A 69 2.86 12.14 2.95
C VAL A 69 2.24 11.15 1.99
N GLN A 70 3.09 10.39 1.30
CA GLN A 70 2.67 9.27 0.45
C GLN A 70 2.16 8.11 1.30
N ILE A 71 0.97 7.61 0.96
CA ILE A 71 0.28 6.56 1.70
C ILE A 71 -0.07 5.37 0.82
N TYR A 72 -0.16 4.22 1.47
CA TYR A 72 -0.54 2.96 0.85
C TYR A 72 -1.60 2.29 1.71
N GLN A 73 -2.54 1.61 1.07
CA GLN A 73 -3.49 0.71 1.72
C GLN A 73 -2.92 -0.70 1.73
N VAL A 74 -2.85 -1.33 2.89
CA VAL A 74 -2.53 -2.76 3.01
C VAL A 74 -3.72 -3.58 2.51
N VAL A 75 -3.44 -4.59 1.69
CA VAL A 75 -4.47 -5.46 1.12
C VAL A 75 -4.39 -6.87 1.72
N ASP A 76 -3.28 -7.58 1.49
CA ASP A 76 -3.11 -8.94 2.01
C ASP A 76 -1.63 -9.39 2.00
N HIS A 77 -1.35 -10.54 2.59
CA HIS A 77 -0.06 -11.22 2.48
C HIS A 77 0.16 -11.78 1.07
N ARG A 78 1.33 -11.50 0.47
CA ARG A 78 1.69 -12.06 -0.84
C ARG A 78 1.75 -13.59 -0.87
N ARG A 79 2.08 -14.23 0.27
CA ARG A 79 2.13 -15.70 0.40
C ARG A 79 0.75 -16.37 0.45
N ASP A 80 -0.27 -15.65 0.92
CA ASP A 80 -1.62 -16.20 1.10
C ASP A 80 -2.43 -16.17 -0.21
N LEU A 81 -1.79 -15.65 -1.29
CA LEU A 81 -2.27 -15.71 -2.67
C LEU A 81 -2.09 -17.10 -3.34
N GLY A 82 -1.61 -18.11 -2.61
CA GLY A 82 -1.37 -19.48 -3.11
C GLY A 82 -2.58 -20.42 -3.05
N ALA A 83 -2.81 -21.14 -4.16
CA ALA A 83 -3.88 -22.12 -4.52
C ALA A 83 -5.23 -21.58 -5.02
N ARG A 84 -5.58 -20.32 -4.72
CA ARG A 84 -6.66 -19.57 -5.39
C ARG A 84 -6.16 -18.17 -5.70
N SER A 85 -5.23 -18.08 -6.65
CA SER A 85 -4.60 -16.82 -7.04
C SER A 85 -5.64 -15.92 -7.68
N SER A 86 -6.33 -15.13 -6.86
CA SER A 86 -7.16 -14.08 -7.41
C SER A 86 -6.28 -12.93 -7.90
N TYR A 87 -5.13 -12.72 -7.27
CA TYR A 87 -4.20 -11.67 -7.64
C TYR A 87 -3.16 -12.16 -8.65
N VAL A 88 -2.95 -11.39 -9.73
CA VAL A 88 -1.86 -11.56 -10.70
C VAL A 88 -1.00 -10.30 -10.63
N GLU A 89 0.27 -10.46 -10.25
CA GLU A 89 1.24 -9.38 -10.17
C GLU A 89 2.46 -9.69 -11.05
N HIS A 90 2.84 -8.76 -11.92
CA HIS A 90 4.07 -8.81 -12.71
C HIS A 90 4.72 -7.44 -12.79
N GLU A 91 5.98 -7.34 -12.38
CA GLU A 91 6.76 -6.10 -12.42
C GLU A 91 8.09 -6.35 -13.17
N LEU A 92 8.28 -5.61 -14.26
CA LEU A 92 9.45 -5.60 -15.14
C LEU A 92 9.78 -4.14 -15.49
N PRO A 93 11.03 -3.81 -15.91
CA PRO A 93 11.34 -2.46 -16.38
C PRO A 93 10.41 -2.03 -17.53
N GLY A 94 9.59 -1.01 -17.28
CA GLY A 94 8.61 -0.50 -18.25
C GLY A 94 7.28 -1.27 -18.32
N PHE A 95 7.05 -2.25 -17.43
CA PHE A 95 5.78 -3.00 -17.37
C PHE A 95 5.44 -3.36 -15.93
N SER A 96 4.28 -2.90 -15.46
CA SER A 96 3.72 -3.28 -14.17
C SER A 96 2.25 -3.67 -14.34
N MET A 97 1.89 -4.89 -13.94
CA MET A 97 0.52 -5.39 -14.00
C MET A 97 0.10 -5.88 -12.61
N TYR A 98 -1.06 -5.39 -12.19
CA TYR A 98 -1.70 -5.70 -10.92
C TYR A 98 -3.16 -6.01 -11.21
N LEU A 99 -3.59 -7.25 -11.04
CA LEU A 99 -4.94 -7.68 -11.37
C LEU A 99 -5.51 -8.52 -10.23
N ASP A 100 -6.54 -8.02 -9.56
CA ASP A 100 -7.35 -8.83 -8.65
C ASP A 100 -8.59 -9.38 -9.37
N THR A 101 -8.62 -10.69 -9.58
CA THR A 101 -9.70 -11.41 -10.25
C THR A 101 -10.88 -11.72 -9.32
N ASN A 102 -10.77 -11.54 -8.00
CA ASN A 102 -11.91 -11.64 -7.08
C ASN A 102 -12.79 -10.38 -7.13
N GLY A 103 -12.19 -9.22 -7.35
CA GLY A 103 -12.91 -7.95 -7.50
C GLY A 103 -13.62 -7.79 -8.85
N ILE A 104 -13.40 -8.68 -9.82
CA ILE A 104 -14.00 -8.60 -11.15
C ILE A 104 -15.43 -9.14 -11.10
N GLN A 105 -16.41 -8.25 -11.28
CA GLN A 105 -17.80 -8.65 -11.45
C GLN A 105 -17.98 -9.34 -12.81
N ASN A 106 -18.89 -10.31 -12.90
CA ASN A 106 -19.07 -11.15 -14.10
C ASN A 106 -19.28 -10.34 -15.40
N TYR A 107 -19.91 -9.15 -15.33
CA TYR A 107 -20.13 -8.30 -16.50
C TYR A 107 -18.91 -7.49 -16.96
N ASP A 108 -17.90 -7.32 -16.10
CA ASP A 108 -16.67 -6.61 -16.46
C ASP A 108 -15.57 -7.57 -16.93
N LYS A 109 -15.75 -8.87 -16.72
CA LYS A 109 -14.79 -9.90 -17.13
C LYS A 109 -14.43 -9.81 -18.62
N GLU A 110 -15.42 -9.66 -19.49
CA GLU A 110 -15.17 -9.55 -20.94
C GLU A 110 -14.39 -8.29 -21.29
N LYS A 111 -14.70 -7.16 -20.66
CA LYS A 111 -13.99 -5.89 -20.88
C LYS A 111 -12.53 -5.99 -20.43
N VAL A 112 -12.27 -6.62 -19.29
CA VAL A 112 -10.92 -6.83 -18.77
C VAL A 112 -10.12 -7.73 -19.71
N ILE A 113 -10.71 -8.84 -20.18
CA ILE A 113 -10.07 -9.72 -21.17
C ILE A 113 -9.76 -8.95 -22.46
N GLN A 114 -10.70 -8.14 -22.95
CA GLN A 114 -10.51 -7.34 -24.17
C GLN A 114 -9.38 -6.30 -24.01
N ALA A 115 -9.31 -5.63 -22.85
CA ALA A 115 -8.24 -4.68 -22.55
C ALA A 115 -6.86 -5.36 -22.49
N LEU A 116 -6.77 -6.54 -21.87
CA LEU A 116 -5.53 -7.32 -21.82
C LEU A 116 -5.10 -7.78 -23.22
N SER A 117 -6.02 -8.27 -24.04
CA SER A 117 -5.74 -8.67 -25.43
C SER A 117 -5.24 -7.51 -26.28
N GLN A 118 -5.90 -6.34 -26.20
CA GLN A 118 -5.47 -5.15 -26.92
C GLN A 118 -4.09 -4.65 -26.48
N ALA A 119 -3.80 -4.71 -25.17
CA ALA A 119 -2.48 -4.34 -24.65
C ALA A 119 -1.39 -5.30 -25.17
N ALA A 120 -1.69 -6.61 -25.22
CA ALA A 120 -0.77 -7.62 -25.75
C ALA A 120 -0.52 -7.44 -27.26
N GLU A 121 -1.55 -7.14 -28.06
CA GLU A 121 -1.40 -6.84 -29.49
C GLU A 121 -0.53 -5.60 -29.72
N LYS A 122 -0.81 -4.50 -29.00
CA LYS A 122 0.01 -3.29 -29.09
C LYS A 122 1.47 -3.52 -28.73
N LEU A 123 1.75 -4.45 -27.80
CA LEU A 123 3.12 -4.80 -27.43
C LEU A 123 3.79 -5.65 -28.52
N ARG A 124 3.06 -6.56 -29.18
CA ARG A 124 3.56 -7.37 -30.31
C ARG A 124 3.92 -6.53 -31.53
N ASP A 125 3.12 -5.51 -31.82
CA ASP A 125 3.33 -4.63 -32.97
C ASP A 125 4.47 -3.63 -32.76
N LYS A 126 4.95 -3.49 -31.52
CA LYS A 126 6.03 -2.57 -31.17
C LYS A 126 7.38 -3.26 -31.38
N VAL A 127 8.16 -2.80 -32.36
CA VAL A 127 9.56 -3.23 -32.51
C VAL A 127 10.36 -2.66 -31.34
N ILE A 128 10.87 -3.55 -30.48
CA ILE A 128 11.75 -3.20 -29.37
C ILE A 128 13.19 -3.33 -29.92
N LEU A 129 13.87 -2.19 -30.09
CA LEU A 129 15.28 -2.09 -30.49
C LEU A 129 16.22 -2.35 -29.30
#